data_AF-A0A087DEW3-F1
#
_entry.id   AF-A0A087DEW3-F1
#
_cell.length_a   1.000
_cell.length_b   1.000
_cell.length_c   1.000
_cell.angle_alpha   90.00
_cell.angle_beta   90.00
_cell.angle_gamma   90.00
#
_symmetry.space_group_name_H-M   'P 1'
#
loop_
_entity.id
_entity.type
_entity.pdbx_description
1 polymer ?
#
loop_
_entity_poly.entity_id
_entity_poly.type
_entity_poly.pdbx_seq_one_letter_code
_entity_poly.pdbx_strand_id
1 'polypeptide(L)'
;MNDINRQNATIWRERLKQCMEERGLTQLSFVSQLNKQYLTRYHQKDVSRWLNTGNRTASGEIGFPKYETMAMIADFFDVDVGYLTGETDERTFDMSQACAYTGLDSASIEAVRQWIFQDANDAVMKHYRTDTLNKFLSSPRLKELLAKLMTLHEMSTIWNNEPDKFGTLMATLADDSELPTGFTVELITGAFLGLASESFSQLVRETYPTPRAHEQ
;
A
#
# COMPACT_ATOMS: atom_id res chain seq x y z
N MET A 1 -21.11 1.97 25.68
CA MET A 1 -20.07 3.03 25.68
C MET A 1 -18.72 2.58 26.22
N ASN A 2 -18.61 1.54 27.08
CA ASN A 2 -17.31 1.07 27.60
C ASN A 2 -16.49 0.20 26.62
N ASP A 3 -17.14 -0.54 25.71
CA ASP A 3 -16.41 -1.45 24.80
C ASP A 3 -15.63 -0.71 23.72
N ILE A 4 -16.20 0.36 23.15
CA ILE A 4 -15.52 1.22 22.16
C ILE A 4 -14.23 1.79 22.75
N ASN A 5 -14.29 2.29 23.98
CA ASN A 5 -13.12 2.88 24.63
C ASN A 5 -12.02 1.84 24.92
N ARG A 6 -12.42 0.61 25.27
CA ARG A 6 -11.48 -0.51 25.48
C ARG A 6 -10.85 -1.00 24.17
N GLN A 7 -11.62 -1.05 23.08
CA GLN A 7 -11.11 -1.38 21.75
C GLN A 7 -10.09 -0.33 21.29
N ASN A 8 -10.44 0.96 21.36
CA ASN A 8 -9.55 2.05 21.00
C ASN A 8 -8.27 2.05 21.84
N ALA A 9 -8.36 1.74 23.14
CA ALA A 9 -7.19 1.61 24.00
C ALA A 9 -6.28 0.44 23.62
N THR A 10 -6.86 -0.65 23.08
CA THR A 10 -6.08 -1.78 22.57
C THR A 10 -5.37 -1.41 21.27
N ILE A 11 -6.09 -0.82 20.32
CA ILE A 11 -5.53 -0.33 19.06
C ILE A 11 -4.41 0.69 19.30
N TRP A 12 -4.61 1.61 20.23
CA TRP A 12 -3.60 2.58 20.65
C TRP A 12 -2.31 1.92 21.14
N ARG A 13 -2.41 0.93 22.02
CA ARG A 13 -1.22 0.25 22.54
C ARG A 13 -0.48 -0.50 21.43
N GLU A 14 -1.22 -1.19 20.57
CA GLU A 14 -0.65 -1.97 19.47
C GLU A 14 0.03 -1.06 18.44
N ARG A 15 -0.66 -0.03 17.96
CA ARG A 15 -0.14 0.88 16.93
C ARG A 15 0.98 1.78 17.45
N LEU A 16 0.88 2.32 18.67
CA LEU A 16 1.98 3.08 19.26
C LEU A 16 3.24 2.22 19.41
N LYS A 17 3.07 0.96 19.85
CA LYS A 17 4.18 0.02 19.96
C LYS A 17 4.78 -0.31 18.59
N GLN A 18 3.93 -0.57 17.59
CA GLN A 18 4.36 -0.83 16.22
C GLN A 18 5.16 0.35 15.65
N CYS A 19 4.67 1.59 15.79
CA CYS A 19 5.38 2.79 15.34
C CYS A 19 6.77 2.92 15.99
N MET A 20 6.89 2.56 17.27
CA MET A 20 8.19 2.52 17.95
C MET A 20 9.10 1.43 17.39
N GLU A 21 8.59 0.22 17.17
CA GLU A 21 9.35 -0.94 16.66
C GLU A 21 9.88 -0.68 15.24
N GLU A 22 9.06 -0.12 14.36
CA GLU A 22 9.44 0.23 12.98
C GLU A 22 10.59 1.24 12.92
N ARG A 23 10.67 2.14 13.91
CA ARG A 23 11.76 3.11 14.05
C ARG A 23 12.91 2.63 14.94
N GLY A 24 12.87 1.38 15.41
CA GLY A 24 13.88 0.81 16.31
C GLY A 24 13.99 1.54 17.66
N LEU A 25 12.90 2.14 18.14
CA LEU A 25 12.90 2.98 19.34
C LEU A 25 12.54 2.20 20.60
N THR A 26 13.40 2.32 21.61
CA THR A 26 13.06 2.00 23.01
C THR A 26 12.19 3.10 23.61
N GLN A 27 11.53 2.84 24.75
CA GLN A 27 10.77 3.89 25.46
C GLN A 27 11.65 5.09 25.84
N LEU A 28 12.93 4.85 26.19
CA LEU A 28 13.86 5.90 26.57
C LEU A 28 14.32 6.72 25.37
N SER A 29 14.64 6.07 24.26
CA SER A 29 15.04 6.78 23.03
C SER A 29 13.86 7.52 22.41
N PHE A 30 12.65 6.95 22.45
CA PHE A 30 11.44 7.62 22.00
C PHE A 30 11.20 8.92 22.78
N VAL A 31 11.14 8.87 24.12
CA VAL A 31 10.88 10.08 24.90
C VAL A 31 11.98 11.13 24.75
N SER A 32 13.23 10.70 24.62
CA SER A 32 14.36 11.61 24.41
C SER A 32 14.25 12.35 23.08
N GLN A 33 13.91 11.65 22.00
CA GLN A 33 13.74 12.26 20.67
C GLN A 33 12.48 13.14 20.61
N LEU A 34 11.36 12.68 21.19
CA LEU A 34 10.12 13.44 21.27
C LEU A 34 10.34 14.77 22.02
N ASN A 35 10.98 14.72 23.20
CA ASN A 35 11.29 15.93 23.97
C ASN A 35 12.20 16.89 23.21
N LYS A 36 13.18 16.36 22.47
CA LYS A 36 14.09 17.18 21.66
C LYS A 36 13.35 17.88 20.53
N GLN A 37 12.43 17.19 19.86
CA GLN A 37 11.67 17.72 18.73
C GLN A 37 10.64 18.78 19.13
N TYR A 38 9.88 18.53 20.20
CA TYR A 38 8.76 19.40 20.62
C TYR A 38 9.07 20.26 21.85
N LEU A 39 10.32 20.25 22.34
CA LEU A 39 10.76 21.00 23.52
C LEU A 39 9.94 20.66 24.79
N THR A 40 9.53 19.40 24.92
CA THR A 40 8.74 18.89 26.05
C THR A 40 9.62 18.29 27.15
N ARG A 41 9.01 17.90 28.28
CA ARG A 41 9.70 17.35 29.46
C ARG A 41 9.08 16.03 29.93
N TYR A 42 8.76 15.15 29.00
CA TYR A 42 8.28 13.80 29.34
C TYR A 42 9.42 12.90 29.83
N HIS A 43 9.06 11.84 30.53
CA HIS A 43 9.98 10.83 31.04
C HIS A 43 9.61 9.44 30.53
N GLN A 44 10.53 8.48 30.64
CA GLN A 44 10.29 7.10 30.18
C GLN A 44 9.06 6.46 30.86
N LYS A 45 8.75 6.84 32.11
CA LYS A 45 7.52 6.42 32.80
C LYS A 45 6.24 6.91 32.11
N ASP A 46 6.28 8.05 31.42
CA ASP A 46 5.12 8.59 30.72
C ASP A 46 4.85 7.76 29.47
N VAL A 47 5.90 7.40 28.71
CA VAL A 47 5.79 6.43 27.61
C VAL A 47 5.26 5.09 28.09
N SER A 48 5.77 4.59 29.22
CA SER A 48 5.25 3.36 29.83
C SER A 48 3.75 3.47 30.13
N ARG A 49 3.27 4.61 30.64
CA ARG A 49 1.82 4.84 30.83
C ARG A 49 1.06 4.86 29.50
N TRP A 50 1.58 5.52 28.47
CA TRP A 50 0.93 5.57 27.15
C TRP A 50 0.80 4.17 26.53
N LEU A 51 1.83 3.32 26.66
CA LEU A 51 1.81 1.92 26.19
C LEU A 51 0.92 1.00 27.04
N ASN A 52 0.36 1.50 28.14
CA ASN A 52 -0.52 0.77 29.04
C ASN A 52 -1.91 1.43 29.17
N THR A 53 -2.28 2.32 28.24
CA THR A 53 -3.63 2.91 28.19
C THR A 53 -4.72 1.81 28.16
N GLY A 54 -5.76 1.99 28.97
CA GLY A 54 -6.84 1.02 29.19
C GLY A 54 -6.55 -0.08 30.22
N ASN A 55 -5.29 -0.23 30.67
CA ASN A 55 -4.96 -1.21 31.71
C ASN A 55 -5.39 -0.72 33.10
N ARG A 56 -5.87 -1.64 33.94
CA ARG A 56 -6.22 -1.37 35.35
C ARG A 56 -4.99 -1.39 36.24
N THR A 57 -4.90 -0.42 37.14
CA THR A 57 -3.90 -0.32 38.20
C THR A 57 -4.57 -0.14 39.56
N ALA A 58 -3.79 -0.18 40.64
CA ALA A 58 -4.31 0.07 41.99
C ALA A 58 -4.99 1.44 42.15
N SER A 59 -4.60 2.44 41.34
CA SER A 59 -5.18 3.79 41.36
C SER A 59 -6.27 4.02 40.31
N GLY A 60 -6.71 2.97 39.61
CA GLY A 60 -7.71 3.06 38.54
C GLY A 60 -7.18 2.67 37.16
N GLU A 61 -8.00 2.92 36.14
CA GLU A 61 -7.67 2.65 34.75
C GLU A 61 -6.75 3.74 34.18
N ILE A 62 -5.72 3.34 33.44
CA ILE A 62 -4.82 4.29 32.78
C ILE A 62 -5.57 4.91 31.61
N GLY A 63 -5.87 6.20 31.70
CA GLY A 63 -6.48 6.95 30.61
C GLY A 63 -5.54 7.15 29.42
N PHE A 64 -6.11 7.60 28.30
CA PHE A 64 -5.34 8.14 27.20
C PHE A 64 -4.47 9.32 27.66
N PRO A 65 -3.31 9.57 27.01
CA PRO A 65 -2.65 10.85 27.17
C PRO A 65 -3.58 11.99 26.74
N LYS A 66 -3.28 13.21 27.20
CA LYS A 66 -4.02 14.39 26.72
C LYS A 66 -3.93 14.49 25.20
N TYR A 67 -4.96 15.03 24.56
CA TYR A 67 -5.02 15.12 23.11
C TYR A 67 -3.81 15.85 22.52
N GLU A 68 -3.29 16.91 23.16
CA GLU A 68 -2.09 17.59 22.69
C GLU A 68 -0.86 16.66 22.67
N THR A 69 -0.74 15.80 23.68
CA THR A 69 0.29 14.76 23.71
C THR A 69 0.04 13.71 22.62
N MET A 70 -1.21 13.30 22.39
CA MET A 70 -1.54 12.37 21.31
C MET A 70 -1.18 12.94 19.94
N ALA A 71 -1.49 14.22 19.69
CA ALA A 71 -1.16 14.92 18.46
C ALA A 71 0.37 15.02 18.26
N MET A 72 1.14 15.34 19.31
CA MET A 72 2.61 15.34 19.22
C MET A 72 3.19 13.94 18.95
N ILE A 73 2.60 12.88 19.54
CA ILE A 73 3.02 11.50 19.27
C ILE A 73 2.71 11.12 17.82
N ALA A 74 1.52 11.48 17.33
CA ALA A 74 1.08 11.22 15.97
C ALA A 74 1.99 11.92 14.95
N ASP A 75 2.22 13.22 15.12
CA ASP A 75 3.14 14.02 14.30
C ASP A 75 4.57 13.47 14.35
N PHE A 76 5.06 13.05 15.52
CA PHE A 76 6.38 12.43 15.65
C PHE A 76 6.52 11.20 14.76
N PHE A 77 5.47 10.36 14.72
CA PHE A 77 5.46 9.13 13.95
C PHE A 77 5.00 9.28 12.49
N ASP A 78 4.65 10.49 12.06
CA ASP A 78 4.09 10.79 10.74
C ASP A 78 2.80 9.98 10.47
N VAL A 79 1.91 9.97 11.46
CA VAL A 79 0.59 9.34 11.42
C VAL A 79 -0.46 10.29 11.98
N ASP A 80 -1.74 10.01 11.72
CA ASP A 80 -2.85 10.74 12.33
C ASP A 80 -3.24 10.16 13.70
N VAL A 81 -3.80 11.00 14.56
CA VAL A 81 -4.37 10.55 15.84
C VAL A 81 -5.44 9.48 15.62
N GLY A 82 -6.23 9.61 14.55
CA GLY A 82 -7.24 8.64 14.16
C GLY A 82 -6.66 7.25 13.86
N TYR A 83 -5.45 7.17 13.28
CA TYR A 83 -4.74 5.90 13.15
C TYR A 83 -4.37 5.35 14.52
N LEU A 84 -3.77 6.14 15.40
CA LEU A 84 -3.41 5.63 16.73
C LEU A 84 -4.63 5.21 17.55
N THR A 85 -5.80 5.79 17.37
CA THR A 85 -7.01 5.45 18.17
C THR A 85 -7.94 4.43 17.52
N GLY A 86 -7.73 4.07 16.25
CA GLY A 86 -8.58 3.11 15.54
C GLY A 86 -9.77 3.72 14.79
N GLU A 87 -9.75 5.03 14.53
CA GLU A 87 -10.74 5.70 13.67
C GLU A 87 -10.52 5.39 12.18
N THR A 88 -9.28 5.15 11.79
CA THR A 88 -8.87 4.72 10.43
C THR A 88 -7.82 3.62 10.55
N ASP A 89 -7.82 2.67 9.62
CA ASP A 89 -6.77 1.65 9.52
C ASP A 89 -5.52 2.15 8.77
N GLU A 90 -5.67 3.23 8.01
CA GLU A 90 -4.57 3.88 7.31
C GLU A 90 -3.85 4.90 8.19
N ARG A 91 -2.54 5.02 8.01
CA ARG A 91 -1.67 5.90 8.80
C ARG A 91 -2.10 7.35 8.76
N THR A 92 -2.62 7.81 7.63
CA THR A 92 -3.10 9.18 7.45
C THR A 92 -4.48 9.19 6.78
N PHE A 93 -5.26 10.24 7.02
CA PHE A 93 -6.53 10.48 6.35
C PHE A 93 -6.34 10.69 4.84
N ASP A 94 -5.24 11.30 4.43
CA ASP A 94 -4.89 11.42 3.00
C ASP A 94 -4.74 10.04 2.34
N MET A 95 -4.03 9.11 3.00
CA MET A 95 -3.92 7.73 2.51
C MET A 95 -5.28 7.03 2.49
N SER A 96 -6.08 7.19 3.56
CA SER A 96 -7.45 6.64 3.62
C SER A 96 -8.32 7.13 2.46
N GLN A 97 -8.28 8.44 2.16
CA GLN A 97 -9.00 9.03 1.05
C GLN A 97 -8.47 8.54 -0.30
N ALA A 98 -7.16 8.39 -0.47
CA ALA A 98 -6.56 7.88 -1.69
C ALA A 98 -6.93 6.41 -1.95
N CYS A 99 -6.89 5.55 -0.91
CA CYS A 99 -7.35 4.16 -0.98
C CYS A 99 -8.83 4.11 -1.38
N ALA A 100 -9.68 4.88 -0.71
CA ALA A 100 -11.12 4.92 -0.99
C ALA A 100 -11.44 5.42 -2.40
N TYR A 101 -10.70 6.42 -2.89
CA TYR A 101 -10.90 7.00 -4.22
C TYR A 101 -10.44 6.08 -5.35
N THR A 102 -9.31 5.38 -5.16
CA THR A 102 -8.70 4.54 -6.20
C THR A 102 -9.12 3.08 -6.16
N GLY A 103 -9.56 2.59 -5.00
CA GLY A 103 -9.80 1.17 -4.72
C GLY A 103 -8.52 0.35 -4.52
N LEU A 104 -7.35 0.98 -4.52
CA LEU A 104 -6.06 0.33 -4.26
C LEU A 104 -5.75 0.28 -2.76
N ASP A 105 -4.97 -0.70 -2.33
CA ASP A 105 -4.43 -0.74 -0.97
C ASP A 105 -3.32 0.29 -0.75
N SER A 106 -3.04 0.59 0.52
CA SER A 106 -2.04 1.61 0.87
C SER A 106 -0.62 1.22 0.46
N ALA A 107 -0.29 -0.07 0.43
CA ALA A 107 1.02 -0.53 -0.04
C ALA A 107 1.25 -0.16 -1.53
N SER A 108 0.23 -0.31 -2.37
CA SER A 108 0.27 0.03 -3.78
C SER A 108 0.40 1.54 -4.00
N ILE A 109 -0.38 2.34 -3.27
CA ILE A 109 -0.34 3.82 -3.36
C ILE A 109 1.00 4.35 -2.85
N GLU A 110 1.50 3.80 -1.74
CA GLU A 110 2.76 4.18 -1.14
C GLU A 110 3.95 3.85 -2.05
N ALA A 111 3.94 2.69 -2.74
CA ALA A 111 4.99 2.35 -3.71
C ALA A 111 5.08 3.39 -4.84
N VAL A 112 3.93 3.84 -5.38
CA VAL A 112 3.88 4.90 -6.39
C VAL A 112 4.38 6.22 -5.83
N ARG A 113 3.93 6.60 -4.63
CA ARG A 113 4.33 7.83 -3.95
C ARG A 113 5.85 7.84 -3.70
N GLN A 114 6.41 6.78 -3.14
CA GLN A 114 7.84 6.67 -2.86
C GLN A 114 8.70 6.84 -4.10
N TRP A 115 8.27 6.28 -5.24
CA TRP A 115 8.98 6.49 -6.50
C TRP A 115 8.92 7.96 -6.94
N ILE A 116 7.76 8.61 -6.92
CA ILE A 116 7.60 10.03 -7.28
C ILE A 116 8.48 10.93 -6.40
N PHE A 117 8.46 10.69 -5.09
CA PHE A 117 9.09 11.53 -4.07
C PHE A 117 10.46 11.01 -3.59
N GLN A 118 11.09 10.08 -4.33
CA GLN A 118 12.34 9.40 -3.95
C GLN A 118 13.47 10.36 -3.53
N ASP A 119 13.55 11.54 -4.15
CA ASP A 119 14.43 12.63 -3.72
C ASP A 119 13.60 13.91 -3.57
N ALA A 120 13.25 14.23 -2.33
CA ALA A 120 12.36 15.35 -2.01
C ALA A 120 12.93 16.71 -2.43
N ASN A 121 14.25 16.81 -2.64
CA ASN A 121 14.93 18.05 -2.98
C ASN A 121 15.05 18.29 -4.50
N ASP A 122 14.76 17.29 -5.33
CA ASP A 122 14.81 17.42 -6.79
C ASP A 122 13.40 17.60 -7.38
N ALA A 123 12.94 18.86 -7.35
CA ALA A 123 11.63 19.24 -7.87
C ALA A 123 11.48 18.93 -9.38
N VAL A 124 12.58 18.99 -10.14
CA VAL A 124 12.58 18.69 -11.58
C VAL A 124 12.32 17.21 -11.80
N MET A 125 13.04 16.34 -11.10
CA MET A 125 12.83 14.89 -11.19
C MET A 125 11.47 14.47 -10.66
N LYS A 126 10.98 15.09 -9.59
CA LYS A 126 9.61 14.86 -9.12
C LYS A 126 8.59 15.14 -10.22
N HIS A 127 8.70 16.28 -10.91
CA HIS A 127 7.77 16.62 -12.01
C HIS A 127 7.89 15.61 -13.16
N TYR A 128 9.11 15.24 -13.55
CA TYR A 128 9.34 14.25 -14.60
C TYR A 128 8.74 12.87 -14.29
N ARG A 129 8.90 12.40 -13.04
CA ARG A 129 8.30 11.14 -12.56
C ARG A 129 6.77 11.19 -12.59
N THR A 130 6.19 12.26 -12.04
CA THR A 130 4.73 12.48 -12.07
C THR A 130 4.21 12.49 -13.50
N ASP A 131 4.85 13.23 -14.41
CA ASP A 131 4.44 13.32 -15.81
C ASP A 131 4.56 11.98 -16.55
N THR A 132 5.58 11.19 -16.22
CA THR A 132 5.74 9.82 -16.73
C THR A 132 4.52 8.97 -16.36
N LEU A 133 4.19 8.88 -15.07
CA LEU A 133 3.03 8.09 -14.64
C LEU A 133 1.71 8.65 -15.18
N ASN A 134 1.53 9.96 -15.19
CA ASN A 134 0.32 10.58 -15.73
C ASN A 134 0.12 10.23 -17.20
N LYS A 135 1.17 10.31 -18.04
CA LYS A 135 1.08 9.94 -19.46
C LYS A 135 0.74 8.46 -19.63
N PHE A 136 1.38 7.58 -18.87
CA PHE A 136 1.11 6.14 -18.92
C PHE A 136 -0.31 5.80 -18.47
N LEU A 137 -0.72 6.32 -17.32
CA LEU A 137 -1.99 5.98 -16.69
C LEU A 137 -3.21 6.66 -17.37
N SER A 138 -3.00 7.78 -18.05
CA SER A 138 -4.04 8.44 -18.86
C SER A 138 -4.07 7.96 -20.30
N SER A 139 -3.19 7.04 -20.70
CA SER A 139 -3.19 6.48 -22.05
C SER A 139 -4.53 5.80 -22.36
N PRO A 140 -5.19 6.09 -23.49
CA PRO A 140 -6.43 5.43 -23.89
C PRO A 140 -6.29 3.90 -23.98
N ARG A 141 -5.06 3.41 -24.21
CA ARG A 141 -4.74 2.00 -24.36
C ARG A 141 -4.51 1.27 -23.06
N LEU A 142 -4.46 1.99 -21.93
CA LEU A 142 -4.28 1.37 -20.62
C LEU A 142 -5.38 0.35 -20.35
N LYS A 143 -6.62 0.66 -20.77
CA LYS A 143 -7.76 -0.25 -20.59
C LYS A 143 -7.55 -1.61 -21.27
N GLU A 144 -6.92 -1.63 -22.46
CA GLU A 144 -6.61 -2.88 -23.17
C GLU A 144 -5.60 -3.73 -22.40
N LEU A 145 -4.55 -3.09 -21.86
CA LEU A 145 -3.56 -3.75 -21.03
C LEU A 145 -4.19 -4.29 -19.74
N LEU A 146 -4.97 -3.47 -19.03
CA LEU A 146 -5.62 -3.86 -17.77
C LEU A 146 -6.58 -5.04 -17.95
N ALA A 147 -7.34 -5.08 -19.05
CA ALA A 147 -8.21 -6.22 -19.34
C ALA A 147 -7.41 -7.52 -19.50
N LYS A 148 -6.27 -7.47 -20.22
CA LYS A 148 -5.40 -8.63 -20.41
C LYS A 148 -4.71 -9.06 -19.11
N LEU A 149 -4.29 -8.11 -18.28
CA LEU A 149 -3.74 -8.39 -16.94
C LEU A 149 -4.79 -9.02 -16.03
N MET A 150 -6.05 -8.57 -16.09
CA MET A 150 -7.15 -9.17 -15.35
C MET A 150 -7.37 -10.63 -15.75
N THR A 151 -7.43 -10.93 -17.06
CA THR A 151 -7.53 -12.32 -17.54
C THR A 151 -6.36 -13.18 -17.05
N LEU A 152 -5.13 -12.66 -17.10
CA LEU A 152 -3.95 -13.36 -16.57
C LEU A 152 -4.07 -13.63 -15.07
N HIS A 153 -4.55 -12.66 -14.29
CA HIS A 153 -4.75 -12.79 -12.86
C HIS A 153 -5.82 -13.84 -12.52
N GLU A 154 -6.95 -13.84 -13.24
CA GLU A 154 -8.01 -14.84 -13.10
C GLU A 154 -7.47 -16.24 -13.37
N MET A 155 -6.73 -16.43 -14.48
CA MET A 155 -6.14 -17.72 -14.83
C MET A 155 -5.16 -18.21 -13.76
N SER A 156 -4.28 -17.32 -13.28
CA SER A 156 -3.33 -17.65 -12.21
C SER A 156 -4.05 -18.01 -10.91
N THR A 157 -5.13 -17.31 -10.58
CA THR A 157 -5.93 -17.56 -9.36
C THR A 157 -6.62 -18.92 -9.42
N ILE A 158 -7.24 -19.27 -10.56
CA ILE A 158 -7.89 -20.57 -10.74
C ILE A 158 -6.84 -21.68 -10.69
N TRP A 159 -5.69 -21.52 -11.36
CA TRP A 159 -4.60 -22.50 -11.29
C TRP A 159 -4.15 -22.79 -9.85
N ASN A 160 -3.94 -21.73 -9.06
CA ASN A 160 -3.42 -21.86 -7.70
C ASN A 160 -4.45 -22.41 -6.71
N ASN A 161 -5.74 -22.07 -6.87
CA ASN A 161 -6.78 -22.41 -5.90
C ASN A 161 -7.66 -23.60 -6.30
N GLU A 162 -7.83 -23.84 -7.60
CA GLU A 162 -8.72 -24.87 -8.16
C GLU A 162 -8.06 -25.56 -9.40
N PRO A 163 -6.94 -26.27 -9.23
CA PRO A 163 -6.15 -26.80 -10.36
C PRO A 163 -6.94 -27.76 -11.26
N ASP A 164 -7.85 -28.57 -10.71
CA ASP A 164 -8.70 -29.48 -11.50
C ASP A 164 -9.68 -28.72 -12.41
N LYS A 165 -10.22 -27.61 -11.91
CA LYS A 165 -11.09 -26.72 -12.68
C LYS A 165 -10.33 -25.99 -13.76
N PHE A 166 -9.11 -25.54 -13.46
CA PHE A 166 -8.22 -25.00 -14.48
C PHE A 166 -7.94 -26.04 -15.56
N GLY A 167 -7.57 -27.26 -15.17
CA GLY A 167 -7.32 -28.37 -16.11
C GLY A 167 -8.52 -28.65 -17.01
N THR A 168 -9.73 -28.65 -16.45
CA THR A 168 -10.99 -28.83 -17.22
C THR A 168 -11.25 -27.67 -18.17
N LEU A 169 -11.05 -26.42 -17.72
CA LEU A 169 -11.24 -25.23 -18.54
C LEU A 169 -10.25 -25.19 -19.71
N MET A 170 -8.98 -25.51 -19.45
CA MET A 170 -7.96 -25.59 -20.48
C MET A 170 -8.16 -26.79 -21.41
N ALA A 171 -8.61 -27.93 -20.88
CA ALA A 171 -8.97 -29.08 -21.72
C ALA A 171 -10.17 -28.75 -22.62
N THR A 172 -11.15 -28.00 -22.13
CA THR A 172 -12.30 -27.54 -22.94
C THR A 172 -11.83 -26.58 -24.04
N LEU A 173 -10.96 -25.63 -23.73
CA LEU A 173 -10.34 -24.74 -24.71
C LEU A 173 -9.44 -25.50 -25.70
N ALA A 174 -8.88 -26.65 -25.27
CA ALA A 174 -8.04 -27.50 -26.08
C ALA A 174 -8.79 -28.53 -26.92
N ASP A 175 -10.01 -28.92 -26.53
CA ASP A 175 -10.84 -29.89 -27.26
C ASP A 175 -11.28 -29.34 -28.62
N ASP A 176 -11.29 -28.00 -28.77
CA ASP A 176 -11.43 -27.31 -30.05
C ASP A 176 -10.14 -27.34 -30.91
N SER A 177 -9.07 -28.03 -30.46
CA SER A 177 -7.78 -28.13 -31.13
C SER A 177 -7.39 -29.58 -31.43
N GLU A 178 -6.78 -29.85 -32.59
CA GLU A 178 -6.26 -31.18 -32.95
C GLU A 178 -4.94 -31.55 -32.22
N LEU A 179 -4.52 -30.76 -31.24
CA LEU A 179 -3.22 -30.85 -30.59
C LEU A 179 -3.29 -31.61 -29.24
N PRO A 180 -2.18 -32.23 -28.79
CA PRO A 180 -2.14 -32.86 -27.47
C PRO A 180 -2.47 -31.85 -26.36
N THR A 181 -3.36 -32.22 -25.44
CA THR A 181 -3.93 -31.33 -24.41
C THR A 181 -2.86 -30.54 -23.64
N GLY A 182 -1.75 -31.19 -23.25
CA GLY A 182 -0.64 -30.52 -22.54
C GLY A 182 0.07 -29.44 -23.37
N PHE A 183 0.23 -29.66 -24.67
CA PHE A 183 0.83 -28.67 -25.58
C PHE A 183 -0.12 -27.49 -25.82
N THR A 184 -1.43 -27.75 -25.92
CA THR A 184 -2.43 -26.68 -26.08
C THR A 184 -2.51 -25.78 -24.85
N VAL A 185 -2.40 -26.35 -23.63
CA VAL A 185 -2.36 -25.59 -22.37
C VAL A 185 -1.18 -24.62 -22.34
N GLU A 186 0.02 -25.08 -22.70
CA GLU A 186 1.22 -24.23 -22.78
C GLU A 186 1.06 -23.14 -23.85
N LEU A 187 0.51 -23.47 -25.01
CA LEU A 187 0.28 -22.53 -26.11
C LEU A 187 -0.70 -21.42 -25.71
N ILE A 188 -1.82 -21.77 -25.06
CA ILE A 188 -2.84 -20.81 -24.62
C ILE A 188 -2.27 -19.90 -23.53
N THR A 189 -1.53 -20.45 -22.57
CA THR A 189 -0.88 -19.66 -21.51
C THR A 189 0.16 -18.70 -22.10
N GLY A 190 0.98 -19.19 -23.04
CA GLY A 190 1.93 -18.39 -23.80
C GLY A 190 1.26 -17.31 -24.65
N ALA A 191 0.09 -17.60 -25.23
CA ALA A 191 -0.69 -16.64 -25.99
C ALA A 191 -1.22 -15.51 -25.11
N PHE A 192 -1.76 -15.79 -23.91
CA PHE A 192 -2.22 -14.74 -23.00
C PHE A 192 -1.08 -13.84 -22.53
N LEU A 193 0.08 -14.42 -22.18
CA LEU A 193 1.27 -13.65 -21.83
C LEU A 193 1.77 -12.81 -23.01
N GLY A 194 1.77 -13.39 -24.22
CA GLY A 194 2.12 -12.70 -25.46
C GLY A 194 1.19 -11.52 -25.74
N LEU A 195 -0.13 -11.70 -25.60
CA LEU A 195 -1.12 -10.65 -25.80
C LEU A 195 -0.94 -9.50 -24.81
N ALA A 196 -0.68 -9.79 -23.53
CA ALA A 196 -0.43 -8.76 -22.52
C ALA A 196 0.87 -8.00 -22.81
N SER A 197 1.94 -8.72 -23.17
CA SER A 197 3.24 -8.16 -23.55
C SER A 197 3.13 -7.26 -24.79
N GLU A 198 2.35 -7.68 -25.79
CA GLU A 198 2.08 -6.87 -26.98
C GLU A 198 1.32 -5.60 -26.62
N SER A 199 0.24 -5.69 -25.83
CA SER A 199 -0.50 -4.51 -25.38
C SER A 199 0.36 -3.55 -24.56
N PHE A 200 1.22 -4.09 -23.69
CA PHE A 200 2.17 -3.28 -22.94
C PHE A 200 3.16 -2.57 -23.87
N SER A 201 3.74 -3.30 -24.82
CA SER A 201 4.69 -2.74 -25.80
C SER A 201 4.05 -1.65 -26.65
N GLN A 202 2.81 -1.87 -27.10
CA GLN A 202 2.03 -0.91 -27.87
C GLN A 202 1.71 0.34 -27.04
N LEU A 203 1.28 0.17 -25.79
CA LEU A 203 1.04 1.28 -24.86
C LEU A 203 2.31 2.11 -24.62
N VAL A 204 3.46 1.46 -24.39
CA VAL A 204 4.73 2.16 -24.17
C VAL A 204 5.14 2.96 -25.40
N ARG A 205 5.07 2.36 -26.60
CA ARG A 205 5.45 3.04 -27.86
C ARG A 205 4.59 4.27 -28.14
N GLU A 206 3.31 4.21 -27.83
CA GLU A 206 2.39 5.34 -28.04
C GLU A 206 2.55 6.41 -26.98
N THR A 207 2.72 6.02 -25.72
CA THR A 207 2.90 6.94 -24.59
C THR A 207 4.23 7.68 -24.69
N TYR A 208 5.27 7.00 -25.17
CA TYR A 208 6.64 7.51 -25.29
C TYR A 208 7.18 7.27 -26.70
N PRO A 209 6.71 8.04 -27.70
CA PRO A 209 7.18 7.87 -29.06
C PRO A 209 8.67 8.23 -29.13
N THR A 210 9.48 7.34 -29.70
CA THR A 210 10.83 7.72 -30.09
C THR A 210 10.74 8.74 -31.21
N PRO A 211 11.66 9.73 -31.26
CA PRO A 211 11.78 10.58 -32.44
C PRO A 211 11.89 9.64 -33.65
N ARG A 212 10.96 9.75 -34.59
CA ARG A 212 11.13 9.10 -35.89
C ARG A 212 12.51 9.55 -36.35
N ALA A 213 13.40 8.62 -36.68
CA ALA A 213 14.59 8.96 -37.43
C ALA A 213 14.08 9.78 -38.61
N HIS A 214 14.30 11.10 -38.56
CA HIS A 214 13.89 11.98 -39.64
C HIS A 214 14.53 11.39 -40.87
N GLU A 215 13.68 10.89 -41.76
CA GLU A 215 14.03 10.55 -43.13
C GLU A 215 14.86 11.71 -43.66
N GLN A 216 16.17 11.46 -43.80
CA GLN A 216 17.08 12.22 -44.65
C GLN A 216 16.97 11.65 -46.05
#